data_AF-A0A412ITZ3-F1
#
_entry.id   AF-A0A412ITZ3-F1
#
_cell.length_a   1.000
_cell.length_b   1.000
_cell.length_c   1.000
_cell.angle_alpha   90.00
_cell.angle_beta   90.00
_cell.angle_gamma   90.00
#
_symmetry.space_group_name_H-M   'P 1'
#
loop_
_entity.id
_entity.type
_entity.pdbx_description
1 polymer ?
#
loop_
_entity_poly.entity_id
_entity_poly.type
_entity_poly.pdbx_seq_one_letter_code
_entity_poly.pdbx_strand_id
1 'polypeptide(L)' 'MRTRYVKVMKFTVSDLRNMEQAVNNMVAKITEYGGKVVTIINHTFGLSPMYLIYTIVYEADAPMKGAEEVNDKRKK' A
#
# COMPACT_ATOMS: atom_id res chain seq x y z
N MET A 1 -3.79 2.99 20.32
CA MET A 1 -2.66 2.13 19.88
C MET A 1 -2.71 2.14 18.37
N ARG A 2 -1.63 2.55 17.68
CA ARG A 2 -1.63 2.56 16.22
C ARG A 2 -1.50 1.13 15.70
N THR A 3 -2.34 0.78 14.74
CA THR A 3 -2.40 -0.53 14.10
C THR A 3 -1.73 -0.46 12.73
N ARG A 4 -1.13 -1.56 12.29
CA ARG A 4 -0.56 -1.65 10.93
C ARG A 4 -1.61 -2.05 9.92
N TYR A 5 -1.62 -1.33 8.82
CA TYR A 5 -2.48 -1.58 7.67
C TYR A 5 -1.65 -1.70 6.40
N VAL A 6 -2.18 -2.45 5.44
CA VAL A 6 -1.63 -2.64 4.11
C VAL A 6 -2.57 -2.02 3.09
N LYS A 7 -2.03 -1.11 2.26
CA LYS A 7 -2.70 -0.58 1.08
C LYS A 7 -2.05 -1.16 -0.16
N VAL A 8 -2.81 -1.91 -0.95
CA VAL A 8 -2.34 -2.49 -2.22
C VAL A 8 -2.76 -1.60 -3.39
N MET A 9 -1.81 -1.24 -4.24
CA MET A 9 -2.02 -0.56 -5.51
C MET A 9 -1.61 -1.51 -6.64
N LYS A 10 -2.48 -1.68 -7.63
CA LYS A 10 -2.23 -2.53 -8.81
C LYS A 10 -2.17 -1.65 -10.04
N PHE A 11 -1.10 -1.78 -10.81
CA PHE A 11 -0.87 -1.03 -12.03
C PHE A 11 -0.76 -1.99 -13.22
N THR A 12 -1.34 -1.58 -14.35
CA THR A 12 -1.15 -2.24 -15.63
C THR A 12 0.04 -1.67 -16.38
N VAL A 13 0.45 -2.30 -17.47
CA VAL A 13 1.54 -1.82 -18.34
C VAL A 13 1.25 -0.40 -18.89
N SER A 14 -0.01 -0.05 -19.13
CA SER A 14 -0.39 1.31 -19.57
C SER A 14 -0.20 2.37 -18.49
N ASP A 15 -0.21 1.99 -17.21
CA ASP A 15 -0.08 2.92 -16.09
C ASP A 15 1.39 3.23 -15.76
N LEU A 16 2.36 2.52 -16.39
CA LEU A 16 3.78 2.54 -16.01
C LEU A 16 4.35 3.95 -15.85
N ARG A 17 3.96 4.89 -16.71
CA ARG A 17 4.48 6.26 -16.72
C ARG A 17 4.05 7.09 -15.51
N ASN A 18 2.94 6.73 -14.86
CA ASN A 18 2.33 7.51 -13.79
C ASN A 18 2.36 6.80 -12.42
N MET A 19 3.01 5.63 -12.33
CA MET A 19 2.95 4.79 -11.12
C MET A 19 3.63 5.46 -9.93
N GLU A 20 4.83 6.01 -10.11
CA GLU A 20 5.54 6.71 -9.04
C GLU A 20 4.72 7.86 -8.49
N GLN A 21 4.11 8.66 -9.37
CA GLN A 21 3.23 9.75 -8.98
C GLN A 21 2.00 9.23 -8.21
N ALA A 22 1.39 8.14 -8.67
CA ALA A 22 0.24 7.54 -8.00
C ALA A 22 0.60 6.99 -6.60
N VAL A 23 1.76 6.35 -6.45
CA VAL A 23 2.27 5.88 -5.16
C VAL A 23 2.57 7.06 -4.24
N ASN A 24 3.23 8.11 -4.73
CA ASN A 24 3.51 9.33 -3.96
C ASN A 24 2.21 10.02 -3.50
N ASN A 25 1.20 10.09 -4.36
CA ASN A 25 -0.11 10.62 -4.01
C ASN A 25 -0.80 9.78 -2.92
N MET A 26 -0.60 8.45 -2.93
CA MET A 26 -1.13 7.59 -1.87
C MET A 26 -0.40 7.79 -0.55
N VAL A 27 0.93 7.94 -0.58
CA VAL A 27 1.75 8.28 0.60
C VAL A 27 1.33 9.62 1.21
N ALA A 28 1.08 10.63 0.38
CA ALA A 28 0.57 11.92 0.83
C ALA A 28 -0.80 11.76 1.53
N LYS A 29 -1.74 11.03 0.92
CA LYS A 29 -3.05 10.76 1.52
C LYS A 29 -2.98 9.99 2.84
N ILE A 30 -2.07 9.03 2.96
CA ILE A 30 -1.84 8.31 4.22
C ILE A 30 -1.39 9.31 5.30
N THR A 31 -0.49 10.22 4.94
CA THR A 31 0.04 11.23 5.86
C THR A 31 -1.03 12.25 6.27
N GLU A 32 -1.84 12.74 5.31
CA GLU A 32 -2.99 13.62 5.56
C GLU A 32 -4.04 12.98 6.46
N TYR A 33 -4.20 11.65 6.36
CA TYR A 33 -5.07 10.86 7.23
C TYR A 33 -4.48 10.60 8.63
N GLY A 34 -3.31 11.15 8.94
CA GLY A 34 -2.62 10.95 10.22
C GLY A 34 -1.87 9.63 10.34
N GLY A 35 -1.77 8.87 9.24
CA GLY A 35 -1.01 7.64 9.16
C GLY A 35 0.49 7.89 8.96
N LYS A 36 1.32 6.94 9.37
CA LYS A 36 2.76 6.94 9.15
C LYS A 36 3.14 5.79 8.22
N VAL A 37 3.70 6.10 7.06
CA VAL A 37 4.23 5.07 6.15
C VAL A 37 5.44 4.38 6.82
N VAL A 38 5.41 3.06 6.85
CA VAL A 38 6.46 2.21 7.42
C VAL A 38 7.38 1.69 6.32
N THR A 39 6.79 1.14 5.25
CA THR A 39 7.54 0.63 4.11
C THR A 39 6.68 0.57 2.86
N ILE A 40 7.34 0.59 1.70
CA ILE A 40 6.72 0.41 0.39
C ILE A 40 7.44 -0.75 -0.29
N ILE A 41 6.69 -1.78 -0.66
CA ILE A 41 7.23 -2.99 -1.31
C ILE A 41 6.69 -3.05 -2.73
N ASN A 42 7.56 -3.17 -3.71
CA ASN A 42 7.18 -3.41 -5.10
C ASN A 42 7.26 -4.91 -5.39
N HIS A 43 6.20 -5.47 -5.96
CA HIS A 43 6.17 -6.84 -6.46
C HIS A 43 5.93 -6.80 -7.96
N THR A 44 6.84 -7.39 -8.71
CA THR A 44 6.67 -7.65 -10.14
C THR A 44 6.15 -9.08 -10.27
N PHE A 45 4.83 -9.26 -10.44
CA PHE A 45 4.27 -10.59 -10.65
C PHE A 45 4.31 -10.94 -12.15
N GLY A 46 5.04 -12.00 -12.47
CA GLY A 46 5.19 -12.52 -13.83
C GLY A 46 4.14 -13.57 -14.19
N LEU A 47 3.72 -13.54 -15.46
CA LEU A 47 2.71 -14.37 -16.16
C LEU A 47 1.28 -13.80 -16.17
N SER A 48 1.09 -12.91 -17.15
CA SER A 48 -0.13 -12.43 -17.80
C SER A 48 -1.47 -12.40 -17.01
N PRO A 49 -2.05 -11.21 -16.79
CA PRO A 49 -1.51 -9.88 -17.12
C PRO A 49 -0.38 -9.53 -16.16
N MET A 50 0.73 -8.96 -16.67
CA MET A 50 1.78 -8.40 -15.81
C MET A 50 1.21 -7.19 -15.06
N TYR A 51 0.89 -7.39 -13.78
CA TYR A 51 0.59 -6.30 -12.86
C TYR A 51 1.84 -5.93 -12.08
N LEU A 52 2.12 -4.64 -11.99
CA LEU A 52 3.03 -4.13 -10.98
C LEU A 52 2.21 -3.83 -9.72
N ILE A 53 2.58 -4.46 -8.61
CA ILE A 53 1.86 -4.33 -7.34
C ILE A 53 2.74 -3.55 -6.38
N TYR A 54 2.22 -2.44 -5.86
CA TYR A 54 2.84 -1.73 -4.74
C TYR A 54 2.03 -2.00 -3.48
N THR A 55 2.71 -2.51 -2.47
CA THR A 55 2.18 -2.72 -1.12
C THR A 55 2.74 -1.63 -0.22
N ILE A 56 1.88 -0.72 0.25
CA ILE A 56 2.26 0.34 1.18
C ILE A 56 1.80 -0.09 2.57
N VAL A 57 2.76 -0.33 3.47
CA VAL A 57 2.49 -0.62 4.88
C VAL A 57 2.53 0.69 5.66
N TYR A 58 1.51 0.95 6.46
CA TYR A 58 1.43 2.16 7.27
C TYR A 58 0.80 1.88 8.65
N GLU A 59 1.10 2.75 9.61
CA GLU A 59 0.53 2.72 10.96
C GLU A 59 -0.49 3.86 11.11
N ALA A 60 -1.70 3.54 11.57
CA ALA A 60 -2.77 4.53 11.79
C ALA A 60 -3.70 4.08 12.93
N ASP A 61 -4.56 4.98 13.42
CA ASP A 61 -5.56 4.65 14.44
C ASP A 61 -6.79 3.94 13.84
N ALA A 62 -7.05 4.14 12.54
CA ALA A 62 -8.13 3.49 11.78
C ALA A 62 -7.65 3.16 10.35
N PRO A 63 -8.27 2.17 9.66
CA PRO A 63 -7.91 1.85 8.28
C PRO A 63 -8.43 2.92 7.30
N MET A 64 -7.60 3.28 6.32
CA MET A 64 -8.10 3.95 5.13
C MET A 64 -8.99 3.02 4.32
N LYS A 65 -9.91 3.58 3.53
CA LYS A 65 -10.81 2.80 2.66
C LYS A 65 -10.01 1.85 1.75
N GLY A 66 -10.36 0.56 1.82
CA GLY A 66 -9.71 -0.51 1.04
C GLY A 66 -8.26 -0.74 1.42
N ALA A 67 -7.88 -0.47 2.68
CA ALA A 67 -6.69 -1.02 3.31
C ALA A 67 -7.10 -2.19 4.20
N GLU A 68 -6.22 -3.17 4.31
CA GLU A 68 -6.42 -4.35 5.15
C GLU A 68 -5.57 -4.24 6.41
N GLU A 69 -6.11 -4.66 7.56
CA GLU A 69 -5.33 -4.74 8.79
C GLU A 69 -4.29 -5.85 8.67
N VAL A 70 -3.04 -5.53 9.01
CA VAL A 70 -1.99 -6.53 9.16
C VAL A 70 -2.31 -7.29 10.44
N ASN A 71 -3.04 -8.38 10.30
CA ASN A 71 -3.33 -9.31 11.39
C ASN A 71 -2.01 -9.97 11.81
N ASP A 72 -1.29 -9.36 12.76
CA ASP A 72 -0.18 -10.00 13.45
C ASP A 72 -0.75 -11.02 14.45
N LYS A 73 -1.45 -12.04 13.92
CA LYS A 73 -1.84 -13.22 14.70
C LYS A 73 -0.67 -14.18 14.80
N ARG A 74 0.55 -13.69 15.09
CA ARG A 74 1.49 -14.45 15.91
C ARG A 74 1.00 -14.38 17.35
N LYS A 75 -0.13 -15.04 17.61
CA LYS A 75 -0.50 -15.41 18.97
C LYS A 75 0.66 -16.28 19.49
N LYS A 76 1.10 -15.92 20.71
CA LYS A 76 2.03 -16.64 21.59
C LYS A 76 2.08 -18.15 21.38
#